data_AF-R9LV52-F1
#
_entry.id   AF-R9LV52-F1
#
_cell.length_a   1.000
_cell.length_b   1.000
_cell.length_c   1.000
_cell.angle_alpha   90.00
_cell.angle_beta   90.00
_cell.angle_gamma   90.00
#
_symmetry.space_group_name_H-M   'P 1'
#
loop_
_entity.id
_entity.type
_entity.pdbx_description
1 polymer ?
#
loop_
_entity_poly.entity_id
_entity_poly.type
_entity_poly.pdbx_seq_one_letter_code
_entity_poly.pdbx_strand_id
1 'polypeptide(L)'
;MSAVKSRYRSRYRRFVRKHTIFLLLDISGLMLYCLAVIDPAVTAILHGSRTYGGQMLLLLVFPLVFFALWAVAAVWALWYLRGILSLLRGSVLVKTGRVTQKRKRTYEVTTVLPKHMKRSSYQHLTRPERFYIRDRDCERVFQAGDMIRVVYPASRVLRTGPQGIPAIYAFSGDDAGEWRNVSMEALSGKELRKRLAVFGILLTLATAGLFCLLAFLWNIVWVNSWGQGRPLGITSFFNLLKSRAGFQV
;
A
#
# COMPACT_ATOMS: atom_id res chain seq x y z
N MET A 1 12.76 -8.01 -28.88
CA MET A 1 11.54 -8.52 -28.21
C MET A 1 11.74 -9.09 -26.81
N SER A 2 12.71 -10.00 -26.56
CA SER A 2 12.94 -10.61 -25.23
C SER A 2 13.26 -9.59 -24.11
N ALA A 3 13.95 -8.50 -24.44
CA ALA A 3 14.36 -7.45 -23.50
C ALA A 3 13.22 -6.57 -22.98
N VAL A 4 12.12 -6.42 -23.73
CA VAL A 4 10.96 -5.62 -23.33
C VAL A 4 10.11 -6.42 -22.35
N LYS A 5 9.87 -7.69 -22.67
CA LYS A 5 9.16 -8.66 -21.82
C LYS A 5 9.87 -8.87 -20.49
N SER A 6 11.20 -8.97 -20.49
CA SER A 6 12.00 -9.11 -19.27
C SER A 6 11.97 -7.83 -18.41
N ARG A 7 12.09 -6.65 -19.01
CA ARG A 7 11.98 -5.35 -18.32
C ARG A 7 10.62 -5.15 -17.69
N TYR A 8 9.53 -5.41 -18.42
CA TYR A 8 8.18 -5.38 -17.89
C TYR A 8 8.02 -6.32 -16.70
N ARG A 9 8.43 -7.60 -16.81
CA ARG A 9 8.30 -8.58 -15.72
C ARG A 9 9.07 -8.16 -14.47
N SER A 10 10.22 -7.52 -14.64
CA SER A 10 11.00 -6.94 -13.54
C SER A 10 10.25 -5.77 -12.88
N ARG A 11 9.71 -4.84 -13.69
CA ARG A 11 8.94 -3.69 -13.21
C ARG A 11 7.66 -4.09 -12.50
N TYR A 12 6.95 -5.06 -13.06
CA TYR A 12 5.77 -5.66 -12.47
C TYR A 12 6.05 -6.25 -11.08
N ARG A 13 7.09 -7.09 -10.97
CA ARG A 13 7.50 -7.66 -9.68
C ARG A 13 7.87 -6.59 -8.66
N ARG A 14 8.61 -5.56 -9.10
CA ARG A 14 8.97 -4.42 -8.24
C ARG A 14 7.74 -3.64 -7.78
N PHE A 15 6.78 -3.42 -8.67
CA PHE A 15 5.53 -2.73 -8.36
C PHE A 15 4.71 -3.50 -7.33
N VAL A 16 4.51 -4.81 -7.54
CA VAL A 16 3.82 -5.70 -6.59
C VAL A 16 4.53 -5.66 -5.24
N ARG A 17 5.85 -5.91 -5.21
CA ARG A 17 6.65 -5.91 -3.96
C ARG A 17 6.52 -4.60 -3.20
N LYS A 18 6.58 -3.46 -3.89
CA LYS A 18 6.41 -2.14 -3.30
C LYS A 18 5.05 -2.01 -2.59
N HIS A 19 3.96 -2.41 -3.24
CA HIS A 19 2.62 -2.30 -2.65
C HIS A 19 2.41 -3.30 -1.52
N THR A 20 3.02 -4.49 -1.58
CA THR A 20 3.07 -5.45 -0.47
C THR A 20 3.75 -4.86 0.76
N ILE A 21 4.91 -4.20 0.59
CA ILE A 21 5.62 -3.55 1.70
C ILE A 21 4.75 -2.46 2.31
N PHE A 22 4.06 -1.65 1.50
CA PHE A 22 3.13 -0.65 2.03
C PHE A 22 1.97 -1.26 2.80
N LEU A 23 1.38 -2.36 2.30
CA LEU A 23 0.34 -3.07 3.04
C LEU A 23 0.87 -3.59 4.39
N LEU A 24 2.07 -4.15 4.42
CA LEU A 24 2.69 -4.60 5.67
C LEU A 24 2.91 -3.45 6.66
N LEU A 25 3.38 -2.30 6.17
CA LEU A 25 3.55 -1.11 6.99
C LEU A 25 2.21 -0.58 7.53
N ASP A 26 1.17 -0.59 6.71
CA ASP A 26 -0.18 -0.16 7.08
C ASP A 26 -0.76 -1.08 8.18
N ILE A 27 -0.70 -2.39 7.97
CA ILE A 27 -1.11 -3.39 8.99
C ILE A 27 -0.26 -3.24 10.26
N SER A 28 1.05 -3.01 10.15
CA SER A 28 1.89 -2.80 11.34
C SER A 28 1.49 -1.55 12.13
N GLY A 29 1.15 -0.46 11.44
CA GLY A 29 0.67 0.77 12.07
C GLY A 29 -0.65 0.55 12.79
N LEU A 30 -1.58 -0.20 12.17
CA LEU A 30 -2.85 -0.58 12.78
C LEU A 30 -2.67 -1.44 14.03
N MET A 31 -1.74 -2.40 14.02
CA MET A 31 -1.47 -3.25 15.18
C MET A 31 -0.80 -2.46 16.31
N LEU A 32 0.19 -1.63 15.98
CA LEU A 32 0.84 -0.75 16.95
C LEU A 32 -0.16 0.22 17.60
N TYR A 33 -1.10 0.75 16.82
CA TYR A 33 -2.16 1.62 17.31
C TYR A 33 -3.06 0.92 18.34
N CYS A 34 -3.48 -0.32 18.05
CA CYS A 34 -4.26 -1.11 19.01
C CYS A 34 -3.50 -1.31 20.33
N LEU A 35 -2.23 -1.70 20.27
CA LEU A 35 -1.42 -1.99 21.45
C LEU A 35 -1.07 -0.73 22.26
N ALA A 36 -0.82 0.40 21.61
CA ALA A 36 -0.36 1.61 22.28
C ALA A 36 -1.49 2.51 22.78
N VAL A 37 -2.68 2.46 22.15
CA VAL A 37 -3.78 3.40 22.44
C VAL A 37 -5.00 2.69 23.01
N ILE A 38 -5.47 1.62 22.35
CA ILE A 38 -6.74 0.98 22.72
C ILE A 38 -6.54 0.06 23.93
N ASP A 39 -5.57 -0.85 23.86
CA ASP A 39 -5.30 -1.85 24.91
C ASP A 39 -5.01 -1.24 26.30
N PRO A 40 -4.17 -0.19 26.43
CA PRO A 40 -3.88 0.40 27.75
C PRO A 40 -5.08 1.15 28.30
N ALA A 41 -5.83 1.85 27.45
CA ALA A 41 -7.03 2.58 27.85
C ALA A 41 -8.11 1.62 28.37
N VAL A 42 -8.36 0.52 27.65
CA VAL A 42 -9.31 -0.51 28.09
C VAL A 42 -8.84 -1.15 29.40
N THR A 43 -7.56 -1.52 29.49
CA THR A 43 -7.01 -2.18 30.69
C THR A 43 -7.05 -1.30 31.93
N ALA A 44 -6.74 0.00 31.79
CA ALA A 44 -6.80 0.97 32.88
C ALA A 44 -8.24 1.20 33.37
N ILE A 45 -9.21 1.30 32.45
CA ILE A 45 -10.63 1.47 32.81
C ILE A 45 -11.17 0.21 33.49
N LEU A 46 -10.84 -0.99 32.97
CA LEU A 46 -11.28 -2.25 33.57
C LEU A 46 -10.69 -2.46 34.97
N HIS A 47 -9.39 -2.19 35.17
CA HIS A 47 -8.79 -2.22 36.51
C HIS A 47 -9.42 -1.18 37.45
N GLY A 48 -9.56 0.07 36.98
CA GLY A 48 -10.16 1.14 37.76
C GLY A 48 -11.62 0.85 38.14
N SER A 49 -12.40 0.17 37.30
CA SER A 49 -13.80 -0.18 37.59
C SER A 49 -13.95 -1.11 38.80
N ARG A 50 -12.92 -1.91 39.12
CA ARG A 50 -12.88 -2.73 40.33
C ARG A 50 -12.69 -1.89 41.59
N THR A 51 -12.06 -0.73 41.47
CA THR A 51 -11.72 0.16 42.60
C THR A 51 -12.72 1.29 42.79
N TYR A 52 -13.20 1.88 41.70
CA TYR A 52 -14.08 3.07 41.69
C TYR A 52 -15.53 2.77 41.27
N GLY A 53 -15.86 1.49 41.08
CA GLY A 53 -17.21 1.01 40.77
C GLY A 53 -17.61 1.08 39.29
N GLY A 54 -18.81 0.60 38.99
CA GLY A 54 -19.31 0.42 37.61
C GLY A 54 -19.47 1.70 36.79
N GLN A 55 -19.53 2.87 37.43
CA GLN A 55 -19.60 4.17 36.74
C GLN A 55 -18.38 4.44 35.86
N MET A 56 -17.21 3.89 36.21
CA MET A 56 -16.01 3.97 35.37
C MET A 56 -16.18 3.29 34.01
N LEU A 57 -17.10 2.33 33.86
CA LEU A 57 -17.34 1.67 32.58
C LEU A 57 -17.89 2.63 31.51
N LEU A 58 -18.52 3.75 31.91
CA LEU A 58 -18.96 4.78 30.95
C LEU A 58 -17.79 5.40 30.18
N LEU A 59 -16.57 5.37 30.74
CA LEU A 59 -15.36 5.85 30.05
C LEU A 59 -14.93 4.93 28.90
N LEU A 60 -15.49 3.72 28.76
CA LEU A 60 -15.23 2.85 27.60
C LEU A 60 -15.69 3.45 26.27
N VAL A 61 -16.52 4.49 26.29
CA VAL A 61 -16.89 5.25 25.08
C VAL A 61 -15.64 5.80 24.38
N PHE A 62 -14.61 6.23 25.13
CA PHE A 62 -13.37 6.75 24.56
C PHE A 62 -12.59 5.71 23.73
N PRO A 63 -12.19 4.54 24.26
CA PRO A 63 -11.55 3.50 23.46
C PRO A 63 -12.45 2.97 22.34
N LEU A 64 -13.79 3.01 22.49
CA LEU A 64 -14.72 2.62 21.44
C LEU A 64 -14.62 3.53 20.21
N VAL A 65 -14.53 4.85 20.41
CA VAL A 65 -14.36 5.82 19.30
C VAL A 65 -13.04 5.57 18.56
N PHE A 66 -11.94 5.33 19.29
CA PHE A 66 -10.65 5.01 18.68
C PHE A 66 -10.67 3.65 17.96
N PHE A 67 -11.39 2.67 18.48
CA PHE A 67 -11.61 1.39 17.81
C PHE A 67 -12.42 1.56 16.51
N ALA A 68 -13.42 2.44 16.48
CA ALA A 68 -14.17 2.73 15.26
C ALA A 68 -13.27 3.34 14.16
N LEU A 69 -12.38 4.27 14.52
CA LEU A 69 -11.39 4.82 13.58
C LEU A 69 -10.42 3.75 13.07
N TRP A 70 -9.95 2.88 13.97
CA TRP A 70 -9.14 1.73 13.60
C TRP A 70 -9.87 0.79 12.63
N ALA A 71 -11.15 0.51 12.86
CA ALA A 71 -11.95 -0.35 12.00
C ALA A 71 -12.09 0.23 10.58
N VAL A 72 -12.30 1.54 10.43
CA VAL A 72 -12.33 2.20 9.12
C VAL A 72 -11.01 2.03 8.38
N ALA A 73 -9.88 2.21 9.07
CA ALA A 73 -8.56 2.05 8.50
C ALA A 73 -8.25 0.57 8.16
N ALA A 74 -8.70 -0.38 8.99
CA ALA A 74 -8.60 -1.82 8.72
C ALA A 74 -9.41 -2.23 7.49
N VAL A 75 -10.62 -1.67 7.32
CA VAL A 75 -11.41 -1.85 6.10
C VAL A 75 -10.61 -1.34 4.90
N TRP A 76 -10.04 -0.13 4.96
CA TRP A 76 -9.22 0.40 3.87
C TRP A 76 -8.05 -0.54 3.50
N ALA A 77 -7.33 -1.08 4.49
CA ALA A 77 -6.27 -2.07 4.28
C ALA A 77 -6.78 -3.34 3.57
N LEU A 78 -8.00 -3.81 3.88
CA LEU A 78 -8.63 -4.93 3.17
C LEU A 78 -8.93 -4.61 1.71
N TRP A 79 -9.45 -3.41 1.42
CA TRP A 79 -9.65 -2.95 0.03
C TRP A 79 -8.32 -2.87 -0.73
N TYR A 80 -7.26 -2.41 -0.07
CA TYR A 80 -5.92 -2.34 -0.63
C TYR A 80 -5.33 -3.74 -0.90
N LEU A 81 -5.49 -4.68 0.02
CA LEU A 81 -5.12 -6.10 -0.16
C LEU A 81 -5.86 -6.72 -1.35
N ARG A 82 -7.17 -6.51 -1.47
CA ARG A 82 -7.95 -6.95 -2.64
C ARG A 82 -7.40 -6.38 -3.94
N GLY A 83 -6.98 -5.12 -3.93
CA GLY A 83 -6.28 -4.49 -5.05
C GLY A 83 -5.00 -5.23 -5.43
N ILE A 84 -4.13 -5.53 -4.46
CA ILE A 84 -2.88 -6.28 -4.69
C ILE A 84 -3.17 -7.70 -5.21
N LEU A 85 -4.18 -8.39 -4.67
CA LEU A 85 -4.60 -9.71 -5.14
C LEU A 85 -5.11 -9.67 -6.58
N SER A 86 -5.89 -8.65 -6.96
CA SER A 86 -6.34 -8.45 -8.33
C SER A 86 -5.15 -8.26 -9.29
N LEU A 87 -4.12 -7.54 -8.84
CA LEU A 87 -2.89 -7.39 -9.58
C LEU A 87 -2.13 -8.73 -9.64
N LEU A 88 -2.01 -9.49 -8.56
CA LEU A 88 -1.37 -10.82 -8.62
C LEU A 88 -2.07 -11.78 -9.61
N ARG A 89 -3.39 -11.63 -9.81
CA ARG A 89 -4.19 -12.33 -10.83
C ARG A 89 -3.96 -11.83 -12.27
N GLY A 90 -3.13 -10.83 -12.47
CA GLY A 90 -2.84 -10.25 -13.79
C GLY A 90 -3.84 -9.18 -14.23
N SER A 91 -4.71 -8.69 -13.34
CA SER A 91 -5.70 -7.66 -13.68
C SER A 91 -5.03 -6.30 -13.87
N VAL A 92 -4.76 -5.97 -15.14
CA VAL A 92 -4.15 -4.71 -15.57
C VAL A 92 -5.02 -4.00 -16.60
N LEU A 93 -4.93 -2.68 -16.62
CA LEU A 93 -5.55 -1.82 -17.61
C LEU A 93 -4.45 -1.26 -18.51
N VAL A 94 -4.62 -1.33 -19.83
CA VAL A 94 -3.71 -0.70 -20.79
C VAL A 94 -4.39 0.51 -21.38
N LYS A 95 -3.75 1.68 -21.26
CA LYS A 95 -4.21 2.93 -21.89
C LYS A 95 -3.25 3.34 -22.98
N THR A 96 -3.77 3.83 -24.09
CA THR A 96 -2.97 4.41 -25.17
C THR A 96 -3.01 5.93 -25.05
N GLY A 97 -1.86 6.58 -25.21
CA GLY A 97 -1.78 8.03 -25.18
C GLY A 97 -0.60 8.57 -25.95
N ARG A 98 -0.63 9.87 -26.17
CA ARG A 98 0.45 10.61 -26.82
C ARG A 98 1.25 11.36 -25.77
N VAL A 99 2.57 11.23 -25.80
CA VAL A 99 3.47 12.02 -24.96
C VAL A 99 3.34 13.49 -25.37
N THR A 100 3.02 14.35 -24.41
CA THR A 100 2.86 15.79 -24.67
C THR A 100 4.13 16.54 -24.33
N GLN A 101 4.70 16.26 -23.16
CA GLN A 101 5.93 16.89 -22.70
C GLN A 101 6.62 16.00 -21.66
N LYS A 102 7.91 16.25 -21.49
CA LYS A 102 8.72 15.67 -20.43
C LYS A 102 9.07 16.76 -19.42
N ARG A 103 8.74 16.55 -18.14
CA ARG A 103 9.13 17.41 -17.02
C ARG A 103 10.02 16.64 -16.07
N LYS A 104 11.30 17.03 -15.98
CA LYS A 104 12.32 16.35 -15.15
C LYS A 104 12.38 14.85 -15.47
N ARG A 105 11.90 14.00 -14.54
CA ARG A 105 11.89 12.53 -14.63
C ARG A 105 10.48 11.97 -14.85
N THR A 106 9.57 12.78 -15.38
CA THR A 106 8.16 12.41 -15.56
C THR A 106 7.64 12.89 -16.92
N TYR A 107 7.05 11.97 -17.67
CA TYR A 107 6.31 12.25 -18.89
C TYR A 107 4.86 12.57 -18.57
N GLU A 108 4.33 13.60 -19.22
CA GLU A 108 2.91 13.89 -19.28
C GLU A 108 2.34 13.33 -20.58
N VAL A 109 1.28 12.54 -20.45
CA VAL A 109 0.72 11.76 -21.53
C VAL A 109 -0.77 12.03 -21.57
N THR A 110 -1.28 12.30 -22.76
CA THR A 110 -2.68 12.63 -22.99
C THR A 110 -3.38 11.43 -23.63
N THR A 111 -4.51 10.97 -23.06
CA THR A 111 -5.21 9.80 -23.60
C THR A 111 -5.64 10.07 -25.02
N VAL A 112 -5.39 9.12 -25.92
CA VAL A 112 -6.03 9.09 -27.23
C VAL A 112 -7.29 8.24 -27.07
N LEU A 113 -8.47 8.87 -27.13
CA LEU A 113 -9.73 8.12 -27.10
C LEU A 113 -9.77 7.18 -28.32
N PRO A 114 -10.24 5.93 -28.15
CA PRO A 114 -10.39 5.02 -29.29
C PRO A 114 -11.37 5.64 -30.30
N LYS A 115 -11.02 5.57 -31.60
CA LYS A 115 -11.77 6.18 -32.72
C LYS A 115 -13.28 5.86 -32.74
N HIS A 116 -13.72 4.79 -32.08
CA HIS A 116 -15.11 4.30 -32.07
C HIS A 116 -15.92 4.65 -30.80
N MET A 117 -15.33 5.32 -29.82
CA MET A 117 -16.12 5.83 -28.69
C MET A 117 -16.87 7.09 -29.14
N LYS A 118 -18.20 7.01 -29.24
CA LYS A 118 -19.07 8.19 -29.35
C LYS A 118 -18.68 9.15 -28.22
N ARG A 119 -18.32 10.39 -28.58
CA ARG A 119 -18.19 11.48 -27.61
C ARG A 119 -19.51 11.54 -26.86
N SER A 120 -19.52 11.18 -25.58
CA SER A 120 -20.73 11.35 -24.78
C SER A 120 -21.02 12.85 -24.67
N SER A 121 -22.30 13.21 -24.56
CA SER A 121 -22.76 14.59 -24.38
C SER A 121 -22.22 15.25 -23.10
N TYR A 122 -21.66 14.46 -22.20
CA TYR A 122 -21.00 14.90 -20.98
C TYR A 122 -19.53 15.26 -21.25
N GLN A 123 -19.26 16.54 -21.48
CA GLN A 123 -17.92 17.08 -21.78
C GLN A 123 -16.82 16.65 -20.78
N HIS A 124 -17.17 16.40 -19.52
CA HIS A 124 -16.23 15.96 -18.49
C HIS A 124 -15.76 14.50 -18.65
N LEU A 125 -16.51 13.65 -19.37
CA LEU A 125 -16.13 12.28 -19.72
C LEU A 125 -15.30 12.21 -21.02
N THR A 126 -15.36 13.25 -21.85
CA THR A 126 -14.64 13.37 -23.13
C THR A 126 -13.36 14.20 -23.05
N ARG A 127 -13.06 14.83 -21.91
CA ARG A 127 -11.77 15.52 -21.74
C ARG A 127 -10.65 14.49 -21.80
N PRO A 128 -9.61 14.72 -22.61
CA PRO A 128 -8.51 13.79 -22.67
C PRO A 128 -7.83 13.77 -21.29
N GLU A 129 -7.88 12.62 -20.64
CA GLU A 129 -7.33 12.42 -19.31
C GLU A 129 -5.81 12.54 -19.42
N ARG A 130 -5.24 13.46 -18.64
CA ARG A 130 -3.79 13.61 -18.52
C ARG A 130 -3.30 12.64 -17.47
N PHE A 131 -2.28 11.88 -17.80
CA PHE A 131 -1.64 10.96 -16.87
C PHE A 131 -0.14 11.09 -16.94
N TYR A 132 0.48 10.77 -15.80
CA TYR A 132 1.90 10.92 -15.59
C TYR A 132 2.58 9.56 -15.55
N ILE A 133 3.81 9.49 -16.05
CA ILE A 133 4.65 8.29 -16.02
C ILE A 133 6.07 8.72 -15.67
N ARG A 134 6.75 7.95 -14.83
CA ARG A 134 8.14 8.22 -14.52
C ARG A 134 9.04 7.67 -15.62
N ASP A 135 10.12 8.38 -15.94
CA ASP A 135 11.09 7.96 -16.95
C ASP A 135 11.61 6.55 -16.73
N ARG A 136 11.89 6.22 -15.47
CA ARG A 136 12.38 4.92 -15.06
C ARG A 136 11.40 3.78 -15.39
N ASP A 137 10.11 4.07 -15.51
CA ASP A 137 9.06 3.09 -15.75
C ASP A 137 8.70 3.01 -17.26
N CYS A 138 9.50 3.65 -18.12
CA CYS A 138 9.43 3.55 -19.57
C CYS A 138 10.41 2.51 -20.12
N GLU A 139 10.06 1.94 -21.27
CA GLU A 139 10.92 1.03 -22.02
C GLU A 139 12.18 1.72 -22.54
N ARG A 140 11.99 2.92 -23.09
CA ARG A 140 13.01 3.79 -23.67
C ARG A 140 12.69 5.24 -23.33
N VAL A 141 13.59 6.14 -23.70
CA VAL A 141 13.33 7.58 -23.67
C VAL A 141 12.31 7.90 -24.78
N PHE A 142 11.22 8.55 -24.42
CA PHE A 142 10.18 8.97 -25.37
C PHE A 142 10.31 10.47 -25.66
N GLN A 143 9.96 10.87 -26.87
CA GLN A 143 9.88 12.26 -27.30
C GLN A 143 8.43 12.77 -27.27
N ALA A 144 8.26 14.09 -27.26
CA ALA A 144 6.94 14.69 -27.42
C ALA A 144 6.37 14.31 -28.80
N GLY A 145 5.11 13.89 -28.84
CA GLY A 145 4.47 13.34 -30.04
C GLY A 145 4.42 11.81 -30.10
N ASP A 146 5.29 11.12 -29.34
CA ASP A 146 5.35 9.66 -29.34
C ASP A 146 4.03 9.04 -28.88
N MET A 147 3.57 8.04 -29.64
CA MET A 147 2.45 7.21 -29.25
C MET A 147 2.94 6.09 -28.35
N ILE A 148 2.41 6.04 -27.13
CA ILE A 148 2.80 5.05 -26.13
C ILE A 148 1.59 4.34 -25.55
N ARG A 149 1.82 3.11 -25.09
CA ARG A 149 0.89 2.34 -24.29
C ARG A 149 1.40 2.22 -22.88
N VAL A 150 0.47 2.32 -21.93
CA VAL A 150 0.78 2.43 -20.51
C VAL A 150 -0.03 1.43 -19.73
N VAL A 151 0.66 0.62 -18.96
CA VAL A 151 0.07 -0.42 -18.12
C VAL A 151 -0.18 0.13 -16.73
N TYR A 152 -1.41 0.00 -16.27
CA TYR A 152 -1.89 0.39 -14.95
C TYR A 152 -2.46 -0.82 -14.20
N PRO A 153 -2.47 -0.80 -12.85
CA PRO A 153 -3.32 -1.72 -12.11
C PRO A 153 -4.79 -1.44 -12.46
N ALA A 154 -5.59 -2.49 -12.65
CA ALA A 154 -7.01 -2.33 -12.91
C ALA A 154 -7.77 -1.80 -11.67
N SER A 155 -7.31 -2.18 -10.47
CA SER A 155 -7.90 -1.71 -9.21
C SER A 155 -7.75 -0.19 -9.05
N ARG A 156 -8.88 0.48 -8.83
CA ARG A 156 -8.94 1.93 -8.59
C ARG A 156 -8.15 2.32 -7.33
N VAL A 157 -8.20 1.51 -6.27
CA VAL A 157 -7.50 1.77 -5.01
C VAL A 157 -5.99 1.89 -5.21
N LEU A 158 -5.41 1.06 -6.09
CA LEU A 158 -3.99 1.14 -6.45
C LEU A 158 -3.68 2.32 -7.39
N ARG A 159 -4.67 2.81 -8.14
CA ARG A 159 -4.54 3.97 -9.03
C ARG A 159 -4.61 5.30 -8.31
N THR A 160 -5.52 5.42 -7.34
CA THR A 160 -5.79 6.65 -6.59
C THR A 160 -5.09 6.69 -5.23
N GLY A 161 -4.29 5.68 -4.91
CA GLY A 161 -3.53 5.63 -3.67
C GLY A 161 -2.54 6.79 -3.52
N PRO A 162 -1.98 6.98 -2.32
CA PRO A 162 -1.22 8.18 -1.91
C PRO A 162 0.08 8.46 -2.70
N GLN A 163 0.44 7.63 -3.67
CA GLN A 163 1.72 7.65 -4.38
C GLN A 163 1.69 8.44 -5.72
N GLY A 164 0.53 8.96 -6.12
CA GLY A 164 0.37 9.97 -7.19
C GLY A 164 0.65 9.53 -8.64
N ILE A 165 1.42 8.46 -8.89
CA ILE A 165 1.69 7.96 -10.25
C ILE A 165 1.61 6.42 -10.27
N PRO A 166 0.50 5.84 -10.76
CA PRO A 166 0.23 4.40 -10.65
C PRO A 166 0.69 3.57 -11.87
N ALA A 167 1.43 4.17 -12.80
CA ALA A 167 1.90 3.46 -14.00
C ALA A 167 2.91 2.36 -13.62
N ILE A 168 2.67 1.15 -14.13
CA ILE A 168 3.54 -0.02 -13.95
C ILE A 168 4.67 0.01 -14.98
N TYR A 169 4.32 0.25 -16.24
CA TYR A 169 5.27 0.27 -17.35
C TYR A 169 4.69 1.01 -18.57
N ALA A 170 5.54 1.63 -19.38
CA ALA A 170 5.17 2.26 -20.64
C ALA A 170 6.06 1.77 -21.80
N PHE A 171 5.45 1.51 -22.95
CA PHE A 171 6.11 0.97 -24.15
C PHE A 171 5.55 1.61 -25.43
N SER A 172 6.26 1.43 -26.55
CA SER A 172 5.85 2.02 -27.84
C SER A 172 4.49 1.50 -28.31
N GLY A 173 3.71 2.37 -28.99
CA GLY A 173 2.37 2.05 -29.45
C GLY A 173 2.29 0.96 -30.54
N ASP A 174 3.36 0.73 -31.29
CA ASP A 174 3.40 -0.17 -32.45
C ASP A 174 3.52 -1.66 -32.06
N ASP A 175 4.03 -1.98 -30.87
CA ASP A 175 4.16 -3.34 -30.34
C ASP A 175 2.83 -3.90 -29.78
N ALA A 176 1.72 -3.42 -30.33
CA ALA A 176 0.38 -3.44 -29.77
C ALA A 176 -0.33 -4.80 -29.75
N GLY A 177 -0.12 -5.61 -30.79
CA GLY A 177 -0.90 -6.82 -31.04
C GLY A 177 -0.56 -7.96 -30.08
N GLU A 178 0.69 -8.06 -29.65
CA GLU A 178 1.21 -9.23 -28.93
C GLU A 178 1.01 -9.16 -27.40
N TRP A 179 0.87 -7.97 -26.81
CA TRP A 179 0.80 -7.82 -25.35
C TRP A 179 -0.52 -8.27 -24.70
N ARG A 180 -1.62 -8.30 -25.47
CA ARG A 180 -2.91 -8.82 -24.98
C ARG A 180 -2.76 -10.29 -24.57
N ASN A 181 -1.96 -11.05 -25.33
CA ASN A 181 -1.65 -12.45 -25.05
C ASN A 181 -0.63 -12.59 -23.90
N VAL A 182 0.36 -11.70 -23.80
CA VAL A 182 1.39 -11.75 -22.73
C VAL A 182 0.82 -11.48 -21.33
N SER A 183 -0.21 -10.64 -21.21
CA SER A 183 -0.91 -10.42 -19.92
C SER A 183 -1.71 -11.64 -19.45
N MET A 184 -2.22 -12.46 -20.39
CA MET A 184 -2.97 -13.69 -20.10
C MET A 184 -2.08 -14.93 -19.96
N GLU A 185 -0.98 -15.05 -20.72
CA GLU A 185 -0.08 -16.21 -20.68
C GLU A 185 0.87 -16.23 -19.46
N ALA A 186 1.09 -15.09 -18.80
CA ALA A 186 2.14 -15.00 -17.77
C ALA A 186 1.88 -15.85 -16.52
N LEU A 187 0.66 -16.37 -16.33
CA LEU A 187 0.25 -17.11 -15.14
C LEU A 187 -0.74 -18.23 -15.52
N SER A 188 -0.22 -19.40 -15.90
CA SER A 188 -0.99 -20.65 -15.82
C SER A 188 -1.70 -20.72 -14.46
N GLY A 189 -2.96 -21.18 -14.42
CA GLY A 189 -3.77 -21.21 -13.20
C GLY A 189 -3.06 -21.91 -12.02
N LYS A 190 -2.18 -22.88 -12.30
CA LYS A 190 -1.36 -23.58 -11.30
C LYS A 190 -0.26 -22.67 -10.71
N GLU A 191 0.46 -21.94 -11.58
CA GLU A 191 1.50 -20.98 -11.17
C GLU A 191 0.89 -19.78 -10.41
N LEU A 192 -0.31 -19.34 -10.81
CA LEU A 192 -1.06 -18.30 -10.09
C LEU A 192 -1.44 -18.74 -8.68
N ARG A 193 -2.01 -19.94 -8.53
CA ARG A 193 -2.37 -20.50 -7.21
C ARG A 193 -1.13 -20.61 -6.32
N LYS A 194 -0.01 -21.10 -6.86
CA LYS A 194 1.26 -21.18 -6.12
C LYS A 194 1.73 -19.81 -5.64
N ARG A 195 1.69 -18.78 -6.50
CA ARG A 195 2.09 -17.42 -6.11
C ARG A 195 1.16 -16.79 -5.08
N LEU A 196 -0.15 -17.01 -5.20
CA LEU A 196 -1.12 -16.55 -4.22
C LEU A 196 -0.93 -17.23 -2.86
N ALA A 197 -0.67 -18.54 -2.86
CA ALA A 197 -0.38 -19.30 -1.65
C ALA A 197 0.92 -18.82 -0.98
N VAL A 198 2.02 -18.69 -1.74
CA VAL A 198 3.29 -18.16 -1.22
C VAL A 198 3.13 -16.74 -0.69
N PHE A 199 2.39 -15.89 -1.42
CA PHE A 199 2.09 -14.53 -0.96
C PHE A 199 1.30 -14.53 0.35
N GLY A 200 0.27 -15.37 0.46
CA GLY A 200 -0.51 -15.54 1.68
C GLY A 200 0.36 -15.98 2.85
N ILE A 201 1.17 -17.03 2.68
CA ILE A 201 2.08 -17.55 3.71
C ILE A 201 3.10 -16.48 4.15
N LEU A 202 3.72 -15.77 3.21
CA LEU A 202 4.66 -14.71 3.53
C LEU A 202 3.99 -13.55 4.27
N LEU A 203 2.77 -13.18 3.86
CA LEU A 203 2.00 -12.13 4.52
C LEU A 203 1.61 -12.54 5.94
N THR A 204 1.15 -13.78 6.15
CA THR A 204 0.80 -14.29 7.49
C THR A 204 2.02 -14.42 8.38
N LEU A 205 3.14 -14.93 7.88
CA LEU A 205 4.38 -15.02 8.66
C LEU A 205 4.93 -13.64 9.02
N ALA A 206 4.94 -12.70 8.08
CA ALA A 206 5.40 -11.34 8.34
C ALA A 206 4.51 -10.60 9.34
N THR A 207 3.18 -10.74 9.22
CA THR A 207 2.23 -10.13 10.16
C THR A 207 2.29 -10.78 11.54
N ALA A 208 2.38 -12.11 11.63
CA ALA A 208 2.54 -12.82 12.90
C ALA A 208 3.88 -12.51 13.58
N GLY A 209 4.99 -12.53 12.84
CA GLY A 209 6.31 -12.17 13.36
C GLY A 209 6.35 -10.72 13.87
N LEU A 210 5.74 -9.80 13.13
CA LEU A 210 5.62 -8.40 13.55
C LEU A 210 4.72 -8.25 14.78
N PHE A 211 3.62 -9.00 14.87
CA PHE A 211 2.77 -9.03 16.06
C PHE A 211 3.54 -9.53 17.29
N CYS A 212 4.29 -10.64 17.17
CA CYS A 212 5.13 -11.15 18.26
C CYS A 212 6.19 -10.13 18.69
N LEU A 213 6.83 -9.45 17.73
CA LEU A 213 7.83 -8.43 18.02
C LEU A 213 7.21 -7.22 18.75
N LEU A 214 6.05 -6.76 18.28
CA LEU A 214 5.31 -5.67 18.93
C LEU A 214 4.86 -6.06 20.34
N ALA A 215 4.33 -7.26 20.53
CA ALA A 215 3.93 -7.78 21.83
C ALA A 215 5.12 -7.92 22.79
N PHE A 216 6.27 -8.37 22.29
CA PHE A 216 7.50 -8.47 23.07
C PHE A 216 8.02 -7.09 23.49
N LEU A 217 8.08 -6.13 22.57
CA LEU A 217 8.45 -4.74 22.88
C LEU A 217 7.48 -4.11 23.88
N TRP A 218 6.19 -4.35 23.70
CA TRP A 218 5.14 -3.89 24.60
C TRP A 218 5.34 -4.46 26.02
N ASN A 219 5.61 -5.77 26.12
CA ASN A 219 5.87 -6.44 27.39
C ASN A 219 7.10 -5.82 28.10
N ILE A 220 8.19 -5.54 27.38
CA ILE A 220 9.37 -4.85 27.95
C ILE A 220 9.00 -3.46 28.50
N VAL A 221 8.23 -2.67 27.75
CA VAL A 221 7.82 -1.33 28.20
C VAL A 221 6.90 -1.42 29.41
N TRP A 222 5.95 -2.35 29.39
CA TRP A 222 4.93 -2.49 30.42
C TRP A 222 5.48 -3.10 31.73
N VAL A 223 6.26 -4.18 31.65
CA VAL A 223 6.91 -4.81 32.81
C VAL A 223 7.86 -3.84 33.52
N ASN A 224 8.59 -3.01 32.77
CA ASN A 224 9.44 -1.98 33.36
C ASN A 224 8.64 -0.81 33.98
N SER A 225 7.41 -0.54 33.51
CA SER A 225 6.57 0.52 34.07
C SER A 225 5.87 0.13 35.38
N TRP A 226 5.51 -1.15 35.55
CA TRP A 226 4.88 -1.64 36.79
C TRP A 226 5.89 -2.14 37.83
N GLY A 227 7.06 -2.62 37.42
CA GLY A 227 8.13 -3.05 38.35
C GLY A 227 8.80 -1.91 39.14
N GLN A 228 8.54 -0.64 38.79
CA GLN A 228 9.12 0.53 39.48
C GLN A 228 8.10 1.51 40.06
N GLY A 229 6.80 1.22 40.03
CA GLY A 229 5.78 2.08 40.64
C GLY A 229 5.74 3.52 40.11
N ARG A 230 6.23 3.77 38.89
CA ARG A 230 6.13 5.07 38.22
C ARG A 230 5.66 4.91 36.78
N PRO A 231 4.60 5.63 36.36
CA PRO A 231 4.20 5.65 34.96
C PRO A 231 5.33 6.31 34.15
N LEU A 232 6.11 5.51 33.43
CA LEU A 232 7.15 6.02 32.53
C LEU A 232 6.46 6.60 31.30
N GLY A 233 6.17 7.90 31.36
CA GLY A 233 5.79 8.68 30.19
C GLY A 233 6.86 8.59 29.09
N ILE A 234 6.43 8.82 27.85
CA ILE A 234 7.22 8.72 26.61
C ILE A 234 8.60 9.42 26.69
N THR A 235 8.74 10.44 27.53
CA THR A 235 10.01 11.15 27.81
C THR A 235 11.07 10.25 28.45
N SER A 236 10.69 9.28 29.28
CA SER A 236 11.64 8.41 29.96
C SER A 236 12.19 7.30 29.08
N PHE A 237 11.45 6.88 28.03
CA PHE A 237 11.92 5.93 27.02
C PHE A 237 13.09 6.51 26.19
N PHE A 238 13.00 7.79 25.82
CA PHE A 238 14.10 8.48 25.13
C PHE A 238 15.33 8.68 26.02
N ASN A 239 15.15 8.96 27.31
CA ASN A 239 16.27 9.06 28.26
C ASN A 239 16.98 7.71 28.49
N LEU A 240 16.24 6.60 28.47
CA LEU A 240 16.79 5.25 28.63
C LEU A 240 17.54 4.77 27.36
N LEU A 241 17.07 5.20 26.18
CA LEU A 241 17.81 5.05 24.92
C LEU A 241 19.08 5.91 24.89
N LYS A 242 19.01 7.15 25.42
CA LYS A 242 20.17 8.05 25.53
C LYS A 242 21.25 7.51 26.47
N SER A 243 20.85 6.87 27.58
CA SER A 243 21.80 6.29 28.54
C SER A 243 22.42 4.97 28.05
N ARG A 244 21.72 4.17 27.24
CA ARG A 244 22.26 2.95 26.64
C ARG A 244 23.05 3.17 25.35
N ALA A 245 22.84 4.29 24.65
CA ALA A 245 23.56 4.61 23.41
C ALA A 245 24.88 5.38 23.63
N GLY A 246 25.25 5.71 24.88
CA GLY A 246 26.55 6.30 25.19
C GLY A 246 26.83 7.66 24.56
N PHE A 247 25.80 8.41 24.16
CA PHE A 247 25.98 9.79 23.69
C PHE A 247 25.96 10.76 24.88
N GLN A 248 27.14 11.11 25.37
CA GLN A 248 27.35 12.31 26.19
C GLN A 248 27.61 13.51 25.27
N VAL A 249 26.93 14.63 25.53
CA VAL A 249 27.44 15.98 25.25
C VAL A 249 28.00 16.49 26.57
#